data_AF-A0A645AP21-F1
#
_entry.id   AF-A0A645AP21-F1
#
_cell.length_a   1.000
_cell.length_b   1.000
_cell.length_c   1.000
_cell.angle_alpha   90.00
_cell.angle_beta   90.00
_cell.angle_gamma   90.00
#
_symmetry.space_group_name_H-M   'P 1'
#
loop_
_entity.id
_entity.type
_entity.pdbx_description
1 polymer ?
#
loop_
_entity_poly.entity_id
_entity_poly.type
_entity_poly.pdbx_seq_one_letter_code
_entity_poly.pdbx_strand_id
1 'polypeptide(L)'
;MQRKIEHPKVFISYAWGNDEYDKKVILFATDLKSDGVEVIFDKWSLKEGHDTYSYMEKSVTDTSITNVLVLLDPLYAKKADSRSGGVGTETQIISPEVYNKVEQEKFIPVIFERDENNYVCIPNYLRSLLYFDLTQDEKYDSEYQRLVKRLYGIDTIKEPELGNPPAWLQETPKISHKSQAIHEYFRGSSPDMLKKNKFKDYLSDIITKIFDYSIIDAEDLTKGYIELKSFRDEFLLLLKSSDYIKDGYIELISALELLATKVQRDSTSDVLLLKKTLVHELFIYIISHYFKRNDKEALKYILNKTYFIGTLDYNANDDSYNSFYIHNTKLDQAVCKRDNQNYYCGTATLWMELINVSVCNKSEFVLADLLCYNCSYLIENYKESWKWFPLTYIYSDESQHNSFRNYSLKLKSKEHLNIAMYIMGYNEIMKFTKKYLEIEEKLKKGDFKKCRYNSGFATAKDFWDFIKSTELGTRN
;
A
#
# COMPACT_ATOMS: atom_id res chain seq x y z
N MET A 1 13.48 18.91 7.86
CA MET A 1 13.09 19.76 6.71
C MET A 1 14.35 20.19 5.99
N GLN A 2 14.72 19.54 4.88
CA GLN A 2 15.75 20.10 4.00
C GLN A 2 15.19 21.39 3.36
N ARG A 3 16.01 22.45 3.35
CA ARG A 3 15.64 23.75 2.78
C ARG A 3 15.59 23.61 1.26
N LYS A 4 14.42 23.86 0.66
CA LYS A 4 14.30 24.01 -0.79
C LYS A 4 15.21 25.14 -1.25
N ILE A 5 16.09 24.87 -2.21
CA ILE A 5 16.99 25.87 -2.80
C ILE A 5 16.26 26.53 -3.97
N GLU A 6 16.18 27.86 -4.02
CA GLU A 6 15.43 28.57 -5.06
C GLU A 6 16.18 28.62 -6.40
N HIS A 7 17.50 28.87 -6.35
CA HIS A 7 18.41 28.82 -7.49
C HIS A 7 19.69 28.07 -7.09
N PRO A 8 19.78 26.75 -7.31
CA PRO A 8 20.98 26.00 -6.97
C PRO A 8 22.13 26.43 -7.88
N LYS A 9 23.32 26.62 -7.29
CA LYS A 9 24.52 27.03 -7.99
C LYS A 9 25.49 25.86 -8.08
N VAL A 10 25.85 25.48 -9.29
CA VAL A 10 26.47 24.19 -9.58
C VAL A 10 27.74 24.37 -10.39
N PHE A 11 28.82 23.71 -9.96
CA PHE A 11 30.04 23.58 -10.77
C PHE A 11 30.04 22.24 -11.50
N ILE A 12 30.39 22.24 -12.79
CA ILE A 12 30.51 21.03 -13.61
C ILE A 12 31.99 20.69 -13.77
N SER A 13 32.36 19.51 -13.29
CA SER A 13 33.70 18.93 -13.37
C SER A 13 33.68 17.78 -14.37
N TYR A 14 34.47 17.85 -15.44
CA TYR A 14 34.54 16.85 -16.50
C TYR A 14 35.96 16.75 -17.07
N ALA A 15 36.21 15.72 -17.89
CA ALA A 15 37.50 15.53 -18.57
C ALA A 15 37.41 16.07 -20.00
N TRP A 16 38.47 16.70 -20.49
CA TRP A 16 38.48 17.16 -21.88
C TRP A 16 38.54 15.95 -22.82
N GLY A 17 37.46 15.78 -23.58
CA GLY A 17 37.23 14.65 -24.47
C GLY A 17 37.36 15.03 -25.93
N ASN A 18 36.53 14.42 -26.78
CA ASN A 18 36.41 14.75 -28.20
C ASN A 18 35.36 15.88 -28.40
N ASP A 19 35.31 16.44 -29.62
CA ASP A 19 34.38 17.52 -29.97
C ASP A 19 32.89 17.14 -29.78
N GLU A 20 32.56 15.85 -29.83
CA GLU A 20 31.19 15.34 -29.67
C GLU A 20 30.76 15.32 -28.20
N TYR A 21 31.62 14.78 -27.33
CA TYR A 21 31.48 14.81 -25.88
C TYR A 21 31.37 16.26 -25.38
N ASP A 22 32.22 17.13 -25.91
CA ASP A 22 32.23 18.54 -25.58
C ASP A 22 30.90 19.24 -25.90
N LYS A 23 30.28 18.91 -27.04
CA LYS A 23 28.93 19.40 -27.38
C LYS A 23 27.87 18.85 -26.43
N LYS A 24 27.96 17.56 -26.10
CA LYS A 24 27.04 16.90 -25.16
C LYS A 24 27.07 17.57 -23.78
N VAL A 25 28.26 17.89 -23.26
CA VAL A 25 28.43 18.60 -21.98
C VAL A 25 27.86 20.03 -22.06
N ILE A 26 28.06 20.75 -23.18
CA ILE A 26 27.50 22.10 -23.38
C ILE A 26 25.97 22.06 -23.40
N LEU A 27 25.36 21.08 -24.07
CA LEU A 27 23.90 20.92 -24.09
C LEU A 27 23.37 20.64 -22.67
N PHE A 28 23.97 19.69 -21.96
CA PHE A 28 23.61 19.39 -20.57
C PHE A 28 23.71 20.61 -19.64
N ALA A 29 24.79 21.40 -19.74
CA ALA A 29 24.95 22.64 -18.97
C ALA A 29 23.87 23.68 -19.34
N THR A 30 23.45 23.71 -20.61
CA THR A 30 22.42 24.61 -21.13
C THR A 30 21.05 24.22 -20.59
N ASP A 31 20.73 22.92 -20.60
CA ASP A 31 19.48 22.36 -20.07
C ASP A 31 19.33 22.70 -18.59
N LEU A 32 20.39 22.48 -17.79
CA LEU A 32 20.40 22.86 -16.37
C LEU A 32 20.12 24.35 -16.15
N LYS A 33 20.72 25.22 -16.97
CA LYS A 33 20.44 26.67 -16.93
C LYS A 33 18.99 26.98 -17.28
N SER A 34 18.44 26.30 -18.28
CA SER A 34 17.04 26.46 -18.69
C SER A 34 16.06 26.07 -17.58
N ASP A 35 16.46 25.11 -16.74
CA ASP A 35 15.73 24.66 -15.56
C ASP A 35 15.95 25.54 -14.31
N GLY A 36 16.65 26.68 -14.44
CA GLY A 36 16.84 27.65 -13.37
C GLY A 36 18.01 27.37 -12.42
N VAL A 37 18.92 26.46 -12.80
CA VAL A 37 20.18 26.17 -12.09
C VAL A 37 21.27 27.15 -12.55
N GLU A 38 21.96 27.79 -11.60
CA GLU A 38 23.12 28.62 -11.91
C GLU A 38 24.34 27.73 -12.19
N VAL A 39 24.71 27.58 -13.46
CA VAL A 39 25.83 26.72 -13.85
C VAL A 39 27.13 27.51 -13.98
N ILE A 40 28.14 27.11 -13.21
CA ILE A 40 29.55 27.47 -13.37
C ILE A 40 30.21 26.42 -14.25
N PHE A 41 30.58 26.86 -15.45
CA PHE A 41 31.16 26.03 -16.48
C PHE A 41 32.38 26.74 -17.09
N ASP A 42 33.49 26.02 -17.17
CA ASP A 42 34.77 26.54 -17.65
C ASP A 42 34.71 27.20 -19.03
N LYS A 43 34.07 26.57 -20.03
CA LYS A 43 33.94 27.11 -21.39
C LYS A 43 33.17 28.42 -21.46
N TRP A 44 32.39 28.74 -20.42
CA TRP A 44 31.68 30.03 -20.31
C TRP A 44 32.43 31.04 -19.44
N SER A 45 33.32 30.59 -18.57
CA SER A 45 33.83 31.40 -17.45
C SER A 45 35.34 31.70 -17.51
N LEU A 46 36.11 30.86 -18.21
CA LEU A 46 37.55 31.03 -18.36
C LEU A 46 37.88 31.77 -19.65
N LYS A 47 38.77 32.77 -19.54
CA LYS A 47 39.38 33.47 -20.68
C LYS A 47 40.85 33.05 -20.82
N GLU A 48 41.44 33.31 -21.98
CA GLU A 48 42.86 33.04 -22.26
C GLU A 48 43.76 33.68 -21.16
N GLY A 49 44.66 32.89 -20.56
CA GLY A 49 45.60 33.34 -19.52
C GLY A 49 45.21 33.03 -18.06
N HIS A 50 44.03 32.45 -17.80
CA HIS A 50 43.65 32.03 -16.44
C HIS A 50 44.28 30.70 -16.02
N ASP A 51 44.77 30.63 -14.77
CA ASP A 51 45.15 29.37 -14.13
C ASP A 51 43.90 28.56 -13.78
N THR A 52 43.73 27.48 -14.52
CA THR A 52 42.59 26.59 -14.48
C THR A 52 42.57 25.73 -13.21
N TYR A 53 43.72 25.45 -12.58
CA TYR A 53 43.81 24.70 -11.32
C TYR A 53 43.29 25.55 -10.16
N SER A 54 43.78 26.79 -10.09
CA SER A 54 43.31 27.77 -9.10
C SER A 54 41.80 28.03 -9.24
N TYR A 55 41.28 28.01 -10.47
CA TYR A 55 39.85 28.21 -10.73
C TYR A 55 38.98 27.05 -10.23
N MET A 56 39.39 25.79 -10.49
CA MET A 56 38.68 24.61 -9.98
C MET A 56 38.69 24.56 -8.45
N GLU A 57 39.87 24.75 -7.82
CA GLU A 57 39.97 24.71 -6.35
C GLU A 57 39.12 25.82 -5.70
N LYS A 58 39.12 27.04 -6.28
CA LYS A 58 38.24 28.14 -5.84
C LYS A 58 36.77 27.80 -6.02
N SER A 59 36.38 27.20 -7.15
CA SER A 59 34.98 26.83 -7.40
C SER A 59 34.51 25.77 -6.40
N VAL A 60 35.29 24.73 -6.17
CA VAL A 60 34.90 23.65 -5.24
C VAL A 60 34.87 24.13 -3.79
N THR A 61 35.76 25.06 -3.40
CA THR A 61 35.81 25.64 -2.04
C THR A 61 34.82 26.80 -1.81
N ASP A 62 34.26 27.38 -2.87
CA ASP A 62 33.26 28.46 -2.77
C ASP A 62 31.97 27.94 -2.10
N THR A 63 31.61 28.58 -0.99
CA THR A 63 30.43 28.24 -0.18
C THR A 63 29.11 28.62 -0.85
N SER A 64 29.13 29.49 -1.88
CA SER A 64 27.96 29.81 -2.69
C SER A 64 27.59 28.70 -3.67
N ILE A 65 28.53 27.81 -4.01
CA ILE A 65 28.25 26.64 -4.84
C ILE A 65 27.56 25.59 -3.96
N THR A 66 26.34 25.22 -4.32
CA THR A 66 25.53 24.26 -3.57
C THR A 66 25.92 22.83 -3.90
N ASN A 67 26.25 22.52 -5.16
CA ASN A 67 26.65 21.17 -5.58
C ASN A 67 27.75 21.19 -6.65
N VAL A 68 28.52 20.13 -6.74
CA VAL A 68 29.55 19.89 -7.77
C VAL A 68 29.16 18.63 -8.54
N LEU A 69 28.78 18.80 -9.80
CA LEU A 69 28.49 17.67 -10.69
C LEU A 69 29.80 17.13 -11.24
N VAL A 70 30.05 15.84 -11.04
CA VAL A 70 31.22 15.15 -11.58
C VAL A 70 30.76 14.27 -12.73
N LEU A 71 31.03 14.71 -13.96
CA LEU A 71 30.67 13.96 -15.16
C LEU A 71 31.71 12.85 -15.36
N LEU A 72 31.26 11.62 -15.13
CA LEU A 72 32.08 10.42 -15.17
C LEU A 72 32.03 9.77 -16.55
N ASP A 73 33.22 9.60 -17.10
CA ASP A 73 33.52 8.83 -18.29
C ASP A 73 34.82 8.03 -18.05
N PRO A 74 35.18 7.08 -18.94
CA PRO A 74 36.40 6.29 -18.79
C PRO A 74 37.70 7.13 -18.70
N LEU A 75 37.75 8.28 -19.39
CA LEU A 75 38.90 9.17 -19.42
C LEU A 75 39.05 9.92 -18.08
N TYR A 76 37.95 10.43 -17.52
CA TYR A 76 37.87 11.06 -16.21
C TYR A 76 38.35 10.10 -15.13
N ALA A 77 37.81 8.88 -15.11
CA ALA A 77 38.18 7.86 -14.11
C ALA A 77 39.68 7.54 -14.15
N LYS A 78 40.21 7.25 -15.35
CA LYS A 78 41.63 6.95 -15.55
C LYS A 78 42.53 8.10 -15.09
N LYS A 79 42.19 9.33 -15.48
CA LYS A 79 42.98 10.52 -15.13
C LYS A 79 42.92 10.80 -13.64
N ALA A 80 41.74 10.68 -13.02
CA ALA A 80 41.57 10.92 -11.59
C ALA A 80 42.36 9.92 -10.73
N ASP A 81 42.33 8.63 -11.08
CA ASP A 81 43.07 7.60 -10.36
C ASP A 81 44.59 7.71 -10.58
N SER A 82 45.03 8.12 -11.78
CA SER A 82 46.46 8.32 -12.10
C SER A 82 47.13 9.49 -11.35
N ARG A 83 46.34 10.44 -10.84
CA ARG A 83 46.83 11.62 -10.11
C ARG A 83 47.29 11.34 -8.69
N SER A 84 47.05 10.14 -8.19
CA SER A 84 47.54 9.66 -6.89
C SER A 84 49.07 9.70 -6.72
N GLY A 85 49.82 10.11 -7.77
CA GLY A 85 51.29 10.23 -7.80
C GLY A 85 51.87 11.56 -8.31
N GLY A 86 51.08 12.63 -8.45
CA GLY A 86 51.62 14.00 -8.56
C GLY A 86 52.12 14.52 -9.93
N VAL A 87 51.76 13.90 -11.06
CA VAL A 87 52.11 14.42 -12.40
C VAL A 87 50.91 14.37 -13.35
N GLY A 88 50.14 15.45 -13.41
CA GLY A 88 49.04 15.59 -14.37
C GLY A 88 48.52 17.03 -14.43
N THR A 89 48.71 17.68 -15.57
CA THR A 89 48.52 19.12 -15.83
C THR A 89 47.07 19.54 -16.11
N GLU A 90 46.11 18.63 -16.02
CA GLU A 90 44.73 18.91 -16.42
C GLU A 90 43.90 19.33 -15.21
N THR A 91 43.17 20.40 -15.32
CA THR A 91 42.87 21.26 -14.17
C THR A 91 41.43 21.23 -13.71
N GLN A 92 40.61 20.42 -14.39
CA GLN A 92 39.16 20.29 -14.16
C GLN A 92 38.74 18.94 -13.58
N ILE A 93 39.70 18.06 -13.30
CA ILE A 93 39.45 16.77 -12.66
C ILE A 93 39.76 16.90 -11.17
N ILE A 94 38.74 16.66 -10.35
CA ILE A 94 38.83 16.72 -8.89
C ILE A 94 39.82 15.68 -8.39
N SER A 95 40.81 16.11 -7.60
CA SER A 95 41.74 15.20 -6.95
C SER A 95 41.16 14.65 -5.64
N PRO A 96 41.66 13.49 -5.16
CA PRO A 96 41.32 12.99 -3.83
C PRO A 96 41.64 13.98 -2.71
N GLU A 97 42.69 14.81 -2.84
CA GLU A 97 43.01 15.81 -1.81
C GLU A 97 41.97 16.92 -1.74
N VAL A 98 41.47 17.40 -2.88
CA VAL A 98 40.42 18.43 -2.93
C VAL A 98 39.09 17.85 -2.43
N TYR A 99 38.78 16.61 -2.82
CA TYR A 99 37.58 15.90 -2.34
C TYR A 99 37.56 15.76 -0.81
N ASN A 100 38.70 15.44 -0.18
CA ASN A 100 38.80 15.29 1.27
C ASN A 100 38.80 16.61 2.05
N LYS A 101 38.95 17.76 1.38
CA LYS A 101 38.92 19.09 2.03
C LYS A 101 37.53 19.71 2.10
N VAL A 102 36.55 19.16 1.37
CA VAL A 102 35.20 19.72 1.24
C VAL A 102 34.16 18.66 1.64
N GLU A 103 32.99 19.11 2.09
CA GLU A 103 31.89 18.21 2.46
C GLU A 103 31.53 17.28 1.29
N GLN A 104 31.56 15.98 1.55
CA GLN A 104 31.42 14.95 0.51
C GLN A 104 30.04 14.99 -0.17
N GLU A 105 29.00 15.38 0.57
CA GLU A 105 27.63 15.51 0.07
C GLU A 105 27.46 16.54 -1.05
N LYS A 106 28.45 17.45 -1.19
CA LYS A 106 28.50 18.44 -2.27
C LYS A 106 28.79 17.80 -3.62
N PHE A 107 29.51 16.68 -3.66
CA PHE A 107 29.90 16.02 -4.91
C PHE A 107 28.80 15.06 -5.37
N ILE A 108 28.29 15.27 -6.58
CA ILE A 108 27.26 14.45 -7.21
C ILE A 108 27.86 13.77 -8.44
N PRO A 109 28.18 12.47 -8.37
CA PRO A 109 28.64 11.73 -9.52
C PRO A 109 27.51 11.51 -10.54
N VAL A 110 27.80 11.78 -11.81
CA VAL A 110 26.88 11.59 -12.94
C VAL A 110 27.59 10.75 -14.00
N ILE A 111 27.11 9.54 -14.26
CA ILE A 111 27.64 8.70 -15.33
C ILE A 111 27.18 9.27 -16.65
N PHE A 112 28.15 9.76 -17.43
CA PHE A 112 27.91 10.47 -18.67
C PHE A 112 28.28 9.62 -19.88
N GLU A 113 29.27 8.73 -19.73
CA GLU A 113 29.63 7.68 -20.69
C GLU A 113 30.10 6.39 -20.00
N ARG A 114 30.00 5.27 -20.72
CA ARG A 114 30.49 3.94 -20.31
C ARG A 114 31.66 3.53 -21.17
N ASP A 115 32.44 2.56 -20.72
CA ASP A 115 33.52 2.00 -21.54
C ASP A 115 32.99 1.13 -22.70
N GLU A 116 33.92 0.64 -23.53
CA GLU A 116 33.63 -0.22 -24.70
C GLU A 116 32.90 -1.53 -24.33
N ASN A 117 32.99 -1.97 -23.06
CA ASN A 117 32.32 -3.16 -22.55
C ASN A 117 31.03 -2.82 -21.78
N ASN A 118 30.57 -1.58 -21.87
CA ASN A 118 29.38 -1.04 -21.22
C ASN A 118 29.48 -0.98 -19.67
N TYR A 119 30.69 -0.98 -19.11
CA TYR A 119 30.92 -0.82 -17.67
C TYR A 119 30.99 0.65 -17.26
N VAL A 120 30.57 0.91 -16.03
CA VAL A 120 30.64 2.23 -15.39
C VAL A 120 32.03 2.44 -14.82
N CYS A 121 32.73 3.49 -15.26
CA CYS A 121 34.04 3.86 -14.75
C CYS A 121 33.91 4.94 -13.67
N ILE A 122 34.19 4.60 -12.42
CA ILE A 122 34.13 5.53 -11.28
C ILE A 122 35.52 5.58 -10.62
N PRO A 123 36.10 6.78 -10.40
CA PRO A 123 37.33 6.93 -9.63
C PRO A 123 37.24 6.29 -8.24
N ASN A 124 38.37 5.79 -7.72
CA ASN A 124 38.38 5.04 -6.46
C ASN A 124 37.78 5.82 -5.27
N TYR A 125 38.00 7.13 -5.20
CA TYR A 125 37.51 7.98 -4.11
C TYR A 125 36.00 8.29 -4.19
N LEU A 126 35.34 8.03 -5.31
CA LEU A 126 33.89 8.22 -5.51
C LEU A 126 33.10 6.91 -5.49
N ARG A 127 33.78 5.76 -5.37
CA ARG A 127 33.16 4.43 -5.54
C ARG A 127 32.07 4.10 -4.52
N SER A 128 32.12 4.72 -3.34
CA SER A 128 31.11 4.55 -2.27
C SER A 128 29.90 5.49 -2.39
N LEU A 129 29.93 6.45 -3.32
CA LEU A 129 28.84 7.42 -3.49
C LEU A 129 27.76 6.88 -4.42
N LEU A 130 26.51 7.28 -4.15
CA LEU A 130 25.41 7.12 -5.10
C LEU A 130 25.62 8.05 -6.29
N TYR A 131 25.20 7.60 -7.48
CA TYR A 131 25.37 8.33 -8.73
C TYR A 131 24.06 8.42 -9.53
N PHE A 132 24.01 9.35 -10.47
CA PHE A 132 22.96 9.42 -11.50
C PHE A 132 23.49 8.83 -12.80
N ASP A 133 22.67 8.08 -13.53
CA ASP A 133 23.10 7.46 -14.79
C ASP A 133 22.34 8.06 -15.97
N LEU A 134 23.04 8.86 -16.78
CA LEU A 134 22.50 9.54 -17.96
C LEU A 134 22.94 8.87 -19.28
N THR A 135 23.41 7.62 -19.22
CA THR A 135 23.91 6.91 -20.42
C THR A 135 22.85 6.10 -21.15
N GLN A 136 21.69 5.88 -20.53
CA GLN A 136 20.62 5.03 -21.07
C GLN A 136 19.51 5.91 -21.65
N ASP A 137 19.39 5.97 -22.97
CA ASP A 137 18.41 6.83 -23.66
C ASP A 137 16.98 6.62 -23.16
N GLU A 138 16.57 5.37 -22.92
CA GLU A 138 15.23 5.02 -22.41
C GLU A 138 14.93 5.61 -21.02
N LYS A 139 15.97 5.90 -20.22
CA LYS A 139 15.85 6.37 -18.82
C LYS A 139 16.33 7.80 -18.64
N TYR A 140 16.92 8.42 -19.66
CA TYR A 140 17.58 9.73 -19.60
C TYR A 140 16.69 10.78 -18.95
N ASP A 141 15.48 10.99 -19.48
CA ASP A 141 14.55 12.00 -18.97
C ASP A 141 14.20 11.80 -17.49
N SER A 142 13.99 10.55 -17.08
CA SER A 142 13.61 10.22 -15.71
C SER A 142 14.77 10.45 -14.72
N GLU A 143 16.00 10.10 -15.11
CA GLU A 143 17.20 10.28 -14.30
C GLU A 143 17.62 11.75 -14.26
N TYR A 144 17.48 12.48 -15.36
CA TYR A 144 17.70 13.92 -15.44
C TYR A 144 16.73 14.68 -14.52
N GLN A 145 15.44 14.37 -14.55
CA GLN A 145 14.47 14.95 -13.61
C GLN A 145 14.80 14.63 -12.15
N ARG A 146 15.31 13.42 -11.88
CA ARG A 146 15.76 13.02 -10.53
C ARG A 146 16.96 13.86 -10.08
N LEU A 147 17.91 14.10 -10.97
CA LEU A 147 19.08 14.95 -10.73
C LEU A 147 18.66 16.39 -10.42
N VAL A 148 17.81 16.99 -11.26
CA VAL A 148 17.31 18.35 -11.03
C VAL A 148 16.59 18.47 -9.69
N LYS A 149 15.70 17.52 -9.34
CA LYS A 149 15.04 17.50 -8.01
C LYS A 149 16.06 17.46 -6.86
N ARG A 150 17.13 16.66 -6.99
CA ARG A 150 18.21 16.59 -6.00
C ARG A 150 18.97 17.91 -5.87
N LEU A 151 19.20 18.64 -6.96
CA LEU A 151 19.83 19.97 -6.94
C LEU A 151 18.98 21.00 -6.18
N TYR A 152 17.66 20.90 -6.27
CA TYR A 152 16.71 21.75 -5.56
C TYR A 152 16.48 21.35 -4.08
N GLY A 153 17.08 20.25 -3.61
CA GLY A 153 16.89 19.73 -2.26
C GLY A 153 15.51 19.09 -2.04
N ILE A 154 14.92 18.53 -3.11
CA ILE A 154 13.62 17.86 -3.06
C ILE A 154 13.85 16.35 -3.00
N ASP A 155 13.52 15.74 -1.86
CA ASP A 155 13.56 14.30 -1.69
C ASP A 155 12.55 13.61 -2.63
N THR A 156 13.03 12.70 -3.48
CA THR A 156 12.17 11.91 -4.38
C THR A 156 11.37 10.83 -3.66
N ILE A 157 11.78 10.46 -2.45
CA ILE A 157 11.09 9.52 -1.57
C ILE A 157 10.91 10.23 -0.24
N LYS A 158 9.68 10.66 0.06
CA LYS A 158 9.37 11.23 1.38
C LYS A 158 9.44 10.10 2.41
N GLU A 159 10.25 10.29 3.45
CA GLU A 159 10.17 9.46 4.64
C GLU A 159 8.73 9.51 5.19
N PRO A 160 8.06 8.36 5.40
CA PRO A 160 6.73 8.37 5.98
C PRO A 160 6.80 8.92 7.41
N GLU A 161 5.72 9.56 7.88
CA GLU A 161 5.65 10.00 9.27
C GLU A 161 5.85 8.81 10.22
N LEU A 162 6.69 9.00 11.24
CA LEU A 162 6.92 7.99 12.26
C LEU A 162 5.60 7.72 13.00
N GLY A 163 5.10 6.49 12.89
CA GLY A 163 3.87 6.07 13.58
C GLY A 163 4.08 5.82 15.08
N ASN A 164 2.98 5.72 15.82
CA ASN A 164 2.99 5.36 17.23
C ASN A 164 3.38 3.87 17.44
N PRO A 165 3.98 3.52 18.59
CA PRO A 165 4.21 2.12 18.97
C PRO A 165 2.88 1.34 18.95
N PRO A 166 2.80 0.19 18.25
CA PRO A 166 1.57 -0.59 18.21
C PRO A 166 1.16 -1.14 19.59
N ALA A 167 -0.13 -1.12 19.91
CA ALA A 167 -0.70 -1.56 21.18
C ALA A 167 -0.33 -3.01 21.53
N TRP A 168 -0.14 -3.88 20.54
CA TRP A 168 0.26 -5.28 20.76
C TRP A 168 1.66 -5.45 21.36
N LEU A 169 2.52 -4.42 21.36
CA LEU A 169 3.83 -4.50 22.02
C LEU A 169 3.73 -4.64 23.55
N GLN A 170 2.61 -4.20 24.15
CA GLN A 170 2.38 -4.31 25.60
C GLN A 170 1.50 -5.51 25.98
N GLU A 171 1.06 -6.32 25.02
CA GLU A 171 0.13 -7.42 25.27
C GLU A 171 0.85 -8.73 25.59
N THR A 172 0.39 -9.41 26.65
CA THR A 172 0.60 -10.86 26.81
C THR A 172 -0.56 -11.58 26.13
N PRO A 173 -0.32 -12.57 25.25
CA PRO A 173 -1.40 -13.24 24.54
C PRO A 173 -2.27 -14.04 25.53
N LYS A 174 -3.46 -13.51 25.84
CA LYS A 174 -4.48 -14.16 26.67
C LYS A 174 -5.35 -15.11 25.85
N ILE A 175 -4.77 -15.96 25.00
CA ILE A 175 -5.54 -17.08 24.44
C ILE A 175 -5.58 -18.16 25.51
N SER A 176 -6.76 -18.45 26.03
CA SER A 176 -6.94 -19.52 27.01
C SER A 176 -6.49 -20.86 26.43
N HIS A 177 -5.74 -21.66 27.20
CA HIS A 177 -5.39 -23.05 26.83
C HIS A 177 -6.61 -23.88 26.40
N LYS A 178 -7.79 -23.54 26.95
CA LYS A 178 -9.07 -24.16 26.59
C LYS A 178 -9.44 -23.91 25.13
N SER A 179 -9.25 -22.68 24.63
CA SER A 179 -9.54 -22.32 23.25
C SER A 179 -8.63 -23.06 22.27
N GLN A 180 -7.34 -23.18 22.57
CA GLN A 180 -6.41 -23.98 21.75
C GLN A 180 -6.77 -25.47 21.73
N ALA A 181 -7.12 -26.05 22.88
CA ALA A 181 -7.58 -27.44 22.96
C ALA A 181 -8.87 -27.69 22.16
N ILE A 182 -9.74 -26.70 22.03
CA ILE A 182 -10.95 -26.77 21.19
C ILE A 182 -10.59 -26.85 19.71
N HIS A 183 -9.61 -26.06 19.25
CA HIS A 183 -9.14 -26.14 17.86
C HIS A 183 -8.50 -27.50 17.55
N GLU A 184 -7.66 -28.01 18.46
CA GLU A 184 -7.07 -29.35 18.38
C GLU A 184 -8.15 -30.44 18.30
N TYR A 185 -9.25 -30.30 19.07
CA TYR A 185 -10.38 -31.23 19.04
C TYR A 185 -11.02 -31.34 17.65
N PHE A 186 -11.24 -30.21 16.97
CA PHE A 186 -11.84 -30.22 15.63
C PHE A 186 -10.91 -30.82 14.56
N ARG A 187 -9.59 -30.74 14.76
CA ARG A 187 -8.60 -31.38 13.88
C ARG A 187 -8.55 -32.90 14.05
N GLY A 188 -8.94 -33.43 15.21
CA GLY A 188 -8.93 -34.86 15.50
C GLY A 188 -9.96 -35.69 14.71
N SER A 189 -9.96 -37.00 14.90
CA SER A 189 -10.79 -37.95 14.12
C SER A 189 -12.22 -38.16 14.65
N SER A 190 -12.78 -37.19 15.38
CA SER A 190 -14.16 -37.29 15.89
C SER A 190 -15.19 -37.36 14.75
N PRO A 191 -16.32 -38.07 14.91
CA PRO A 191 -17.40 -38.11 13.91
C PRO A 191 -17.92 -36.71 13.54
N ASP A 192 -18.21 -36.49 12.25
CA ASP A 192 -18.62 -35.18 11.70
C ASP A 192 -19.83 -34.58 12.42
N MET A 193 -20.84 -35.40 12.74
CA MET A 193 -22.05 -34.93 13.44
C MET A 193 -21.72 -34.41 14.85
N LEU A 194 -20.82 -35.08 15.56
CA LEU A 194 -20.39 -34.64 16.90
C LEU A 194 -19.56 -33.36 16.83
N LYS A 195 -18.66 -33.25 15.85
CA LYS A 195 -17.92 -32.01 15.59
C LYS A 195 -18.88 -30.86 15.30
N LYS A 196 -19.84 -31.07 14.40
CA LYS A 196 -20.80 -30.02 14.02
C LYS A 196 -21.64 -29.54 15.20
N ASN A 197 -22.15 -30.45 16.04
CA ASN A 197 -22.93 -30.07 17.22
C ASN A 197 -22.09 -29.27 18.23
N LYS A 198 -20.90 -29.78 18.59
CA LYS A 198 -20.01 -29.04 19.50
C LYS A 198 -19.61 -27.69 18.95
N PHE A 199 -19.39 -27.58 17.65
CA PHE A 199 -19.08 -26.30 17.01
C PHE A 199 -20.20 -25.28 17.15
N LYS A 200 -21.46 -25.70 16.95
CA LYS A 200 -22.62 -24.84 17.21
C LYS A 200 -22.68 -24.40 18.67
N ASP A 201 -22.40 -25.30 19.62
CA ASP A 201 -22.38 -24.98 21.04
C ASP A 201 -21.32 -23.91 21.35
N TYR A 202 -20.09 -24.06 20.84
CA TYR A 202 -19.03 -23.07 21.01
C TYR A 202 -19.34 -21.74 20.32
N LEU A 203 -19.94 -21.77 19.13
CA LEU A 203 -20.41 -20.55 18.45
C LEU A 203 -21.47 -19.83 19.28
N SER A 204 -22.44 -20.56 19.83
CA SER A 204 -23.47 -19.98 20.69
C SER A 204 -22.89 -19.38 21.97
N ASP A 205 -21.91 -20.05 22.58
CA ASP A 205 -21.20 -19.56 23.76
C ASP A 205 -20.44 -18.26 23.47
N ILE A 206 -19.64 -18.19 22.39
CA ILE A 206 -18.88 -16.98 22.07
C ILE A 206 -19.79 -15.80 21.69
N ILE A 207 -20.89 -16.04 20.97
CA ILE A 207 -21.88 -14.99 20.68
C ILE A 207 -22.46 -14.43 21.98
N THR A 208 -22.80 -15.32 22.92
CA THR A 208 -23.38 -14.92 24.21
C THR A 208 -22.37 -14.12 25.02
N LYS A 209 -21.12 -14.59 25.10
CA LYS A 209 -20.01 -13.85 25.72
C LYS A 209 -19.83 -12.45 25.14
N ILE A 210 -19.77 -12.31 23.80
CA ILE A 210 -19.61 -11.01 23.13
C ILE A 210 -20.80 -10.10 23.44
N PHE A 211 -22.02 -10.64 23.37
CA PHE A 211 -23.23 -9.86 23.57
C PHE A 211 -23.38 -9.38 25.01
N ASP A 212 -23.13 -10.25 25.99
CA ASP A 212 -23.31 -9.96 27.42
C ASP A 212 -22.11 -9.23 28.04
N TYR A 213 -20.97 -9.13 27.35
CA TYR A 213 -19.80 -8.46 27.87
C TYR A 213 -20.06 -6.97 28.14
N SER A 214 -19.87 -6.56 29.40
CA SER A 214 -19.87 -5.17 29.83
C SER A 214 -18.47 -4.59 29.66
N ILE A 215 -18.32 -3.68 28.70
CA ILE A 215 -17.07 -2.96 28.46
C ILE A 215 -16.78 -2.07 29.66
N ILE A 216 -15.56 -2.19 30.21
CA ILE A 216 -15.15 -1.52 31.44
C ILE A 216 -14.82 -0.06 31.15
N ASP A 217 -13.99 0.20 30.13
CA ASP A 217 -13.57 1.54 29.73
C ASP A 217 -14.49 2.13 28.63
N ALA A 218 -15.81 2.15 28.88
CA ALA A 218 -16.77 2.64 27.88
C ALA A 218 -16.61 4.13 27.53
N GLU A 219 -15.93 4.92 28.38
CA GLU A 219 -15.62 6.34 28.13
C GLU A 219 -14.49 6.52 27.11
N ASP A 220 -13.54 5.58 27.03
CA ASP A 220 -12.50 5.53 26.01
C ASP A 220 -12.83 4.45 24.99
N LEU A 221 -13.51 4.85 23.93
CA LEU A 221 -13.96 3.94 22.88
C LEU A 221 -12.82 3.12 22.25
N THR A 222 -11.58 3.62 22.27
CA THR A 222 -10.44 2.87 21.74
C THR A 222 -10.08 1.71 22.65
N LYS A 223 -9.98 1.96 23.97
CA LYS A 223 -9.77 0.90 24.96
C LYS A 223 -10.94 -0.07 25.01
N GLY A 224 -12.16 0.45 24.98
CA GLY A 224 -13.37 -0.36 24.95
C GLY A 224 -13.41 -1.30 23.74
N TYR A 225 -12.94 -0.86 22.56
CA TYR A 225 -12.79 -1.75 21.40
C TYR A 225 -11.70 -2.80 21.61
N ILE A 226 -10.56 -2.42 22.20
CA ILE A 226 -9.44 -3.32 22.49
C ILE A 226 -9.86 -4.43 23.47
N GLU A 227 -10.76 -4.17 24.43
CA GLU A 227 -11.29 -5.21 25.33
C GLU A 227 -11.97 -6.36 24.55
N LEU A 228 -12.63 -6.04 23.43
CA LEU A 228 -13.32 -7.01 22.58
C LEU A 228 -12.36 -7.94 21.80
N LYS A 229 -11.07 -7.59 21.73
CA LYS A 229 -10.04 -8.34 21.01
C LYS A 229 -9.93 -9.79 21.45
N SER A 230 -10.06 -10.06 22.74
CA SER A 230 -9.98 -11.43 23.28
C SER A 230 -11.10 -12.33 22.72
N PHE A 231 -12.32 -11.82 22.67
CA PHE A 231 -13.47 -12.53 22.10
C PHE A 231 -13.38 -12.64 20.58
N ARG A 232 -12.86 -11.60 19.91
CA ARG A 232 -12.54 -11.64 18.48
C ARG A 232 -11.59 -12.79 18.19
N ASP A 233 -10.46 -12.87 18.91
CA ASP A 233 -9.44 -13.90 18.67
C ASP A 233 -9.97 -15.32 18.97
N GLU A 234 -10.86 -15.49 19.95
CA GLU A 234 -11.58 -16.74 20.20
C GLU A 234 -12.53 -17.11 19.04
N PHE A 235 -13.30 -16.15 18.52
CA PHE A 235 -14.14 -16.35 17.33
C PHE A 235 -13.31 -16.72 16.10
N LEU A 236 -12.18 -16.04 15.89
CA LEU A 236 -11.26 -16.31 14.78
C LEU A 236 -10.65 -17.71 14.84
N LEU A 237 -10.48 -18.27 16.05
CA LEU A 237 -10.09 -19.67 16.21
C LEU A 237 -11.20 -20.63 15.77
N LEU A 238 -12.48 -20.29 16.02
CA LEU A 238 -13.63 -21.05 15.50
C LEU A 238 -13.76 -20.91 13.99
N LEU A 239 -13.48 -19.73 13.42
CA LEU A 239 -13.36 -19.54 11.97
C LEU A 239 -12.33 -20.51 11.38
N LYS A 240 -11.12 -20.62 11.94
CA LYS A 240 -10.14 -21.62 11.48
C LYS A 240 -10.58 -23.07 11.70
N SER A 241 -11.39 -23.31 12.72
CA SER A 241 -11.90 -24.65 13.03
C SER A 241 -13.01 -25.09 12.06
N SER A 242 -13.71 -24.14 11.45
CA SER A 242 -14.77 -24.40 10.47
C SER A 242 -14.29 -25.22 9.26
N ASP A 243 -13.00 -25.14 8.93
CA ASP A 243 -12.35 -25.91 7.86
C ASP A 243 -12.43 -27.43 8.08
N TYR A 244 -12.57 -27.87 9.33
CA TYR A 244 -12.65 -29.29 9.71
C TYR A 244 -14.08 -29.77 9.91
N ILE A 245 -15.06 -28.94 9.54
CA ILE A 245 -16.47 -29.15 9.83
C ILE A 245 -17.23 -29.09 8.52
N LYS A 246 -17.98 -30.15 8.23
CA LYS A 246 -18.84 -30.18 7.06
C LYS A 246 -19.86 -29.04 7.10
N ASP A 247 -19.82 -28.20 6.07
CA ASP A 247 -20.60 -26.98 5.95
C ASP A 247 -20.38 -26.00 7.13
N GLY A 248 -19.18 -25.99 7.71
CA GLY A 248 -18.83 -25.14 8.85
C GLY A 248 -19.04 -23.65 8.57
N TYR A 249 -18.84 -23.21 7.34
CA TYR A 249 -19.09 -21.84 6.89
C TYR A 249 -20.57 -21.41 7.05
N ILE A 250 -21.53 -22.34 6.88
CA ILE A 250 -22.96 -22.08 7.06
C ILE A 250 -23.25 -21.78 8.54
N GLU A 251 -22.73 -22.62 9.44
CA GLU A 251 -22.94 -22.46 10.87
C GLU A 251 -22.25 -21.20 11.39
N LEU A 252 -21.04 -20.91 10.91
CA LEU A 252 -20.27 -19.74 11.29
C LEU A 252 -20.95 -18.43 10.87
N ILE A 253 -21.43 -18.34 9.62
CA ILE A 253 -22.07 -17.11 9.15
C ILE A 253 -23.45 -16.91 9.77
N SER A 254 -24.19 -17.99 10.06
CA SER A 254 -25.46 -17.93 10.80
C SER A 254 -25.24 -17.46 12.24
N ALA A 255 -24.14 -17.88 12.86
CA ALA A 255 -23.70 -17.38 14.17
C ALA A 255 -23.38 -15.87 14.13
N LEU A 256 -22.66 -15.40 13.11
CA LEU A 256 -22.36 -13.97 12.96
C LEU A 256 -23.64 -13.15 12.70
N GLU A 257 -24.55 -13.65 11.87
CA GLU A 257 -25.87 -13.04 11.63
C GLU A 257 -26.67 -12.91 12.95
N LEU A 258 -26.73 -13.97 13.76
CA LEU A 258 -27.40 -13.92 15.06
C LEU A 258 -26.79 -12.86 15.99
N LEU A 259 -25.46 -12.75 16.04
CA LEU A 259 -24.78 -11.72 16.82
C LEU A 259 -25.16 -10.32 16.29
N ALA A 260 -25.13 -10.13 14.97
CA ALA A 260 -25.50 -8.88 14.32
C ALA A 260 -26.93 -8.45 14.68
N THR A 261 -27.91 -9.36 14.56
CA THR A 261 -29.31 -9.11 14.95
C THR A 261 -29.43 -8.73 16.43
N LYS A 262 -28.66 -9.37 17.33
CA LYS A 262 -28.68 -9.06 18.76
C LYS A 262 -28.16 -7.65 19.04
N VAL A 263 -27.02 -7.27 18.44
CA VAL A 263 -26.40 -5.95 18.68
C VAL A 263 -27.13 -4.81 17.96
N GLN A 264 -27.98 -5.13 16.98
CA GLN A 264 -28.73 -4.12 16.22
C GLN A 264 -29.79 -3.38 17.06
N ARG A 265 -30.28 -3.98 18.16
CA ARG A 265 -31.51 -3.59 18.87
C ARG A 265 -31.52 -2.23 19.60
N ASP A 266 -30.43 -1.45 19.58
CA ASP A 266 -30.41 -0.06 20.05
C ASP A 266 -29.25 0.72 19.40
N SER A 267 -29.57 1.79 18.67
CA SER A 267 -28.59 2.59 17.92
C SER A 267 -27.92 3.70 18.73
N THR A 268 -28.28 3.88 20.01
CA THR A 268 -27.81 5.01 20.82
C THR A 268 -26.66 4.64 21.76
N SER A 269 -26.47 3.35 22.05
CA SER A 269 -25.41 2.85 22.93
C SER A 269 -24.06 2.76 22.23
N ASP A 270 -23.06 3.45 22.77
CA ASP A 270 -21.67 3.38 22.29
C ASP A 270 -21.08 1.98 22.40
N VAL A 271 -21.44 1.24 23.46
CA VAL A 271 -21.05 -0.16 23.65
C VAL A 271 -21.60 -1.04 22.53
N LEU A 272 -22.87 -0.86 22.14
CA LEU A 272 -23.44 -1.61 21.02
C LEU A 272 -22.81 -1.21 19.69
N LEU A 273 -22.46 0.06 19.51
CA LEU A 273 -21.76 0.53 18.31
C LEU A 273 -20.37 -0.11 18.17
N LEU A 274 -19.62 -0.27 19.27
CA LEU A 274 -18.35 -1.02 19.27
C LEU A 274 -18.56 -2.49 18.88
N LYS A 275 -19.61 -3.15 19.41
CA LYS A 275 -19.94 -4.54 19.05
C LYS A 275 -20.38 -4.69 17.59
N LYS A 276 -21.11 -3.72 17.03
CA LYS A 276 -21.41 -3.67 15.58
C LYS A 276 -20.13 -3.52 14.75
N THR A 277 -19.20 -2.70 15.22
CA THR A 277 -17.89 -2.52 14.58
C THR A 277 -17.09 -3.83 14.58
N LEU A 278 -17.12 -4.58 15.68
CA LEU A 278 -16.53 -5.92 15.74
C LEU A 278 -17.20 -6.89 14.75
N VAL A 279 -18.53 -6.89 14.64
CA VAL A 279 -19.26 -7.73 13.67
C VAL A 279 -18.80 -7.46 12.24
N HIS A 280 -18.61 -6.18 11.88
CA HIS A 280 -18.07 -5.77 10.59
C HIS A 280 -16.62 -6.31 10.40
N GLU A 281 -15.74 -6.12 11.39
CA GLU A 281 -14.37 -6.66 11.36
C GLU A 281 -14.36 -8.20 11.15
N LEU A 282 -15.19 -8.92 11.89
CA LEU A 282 -15.33 -10.38 11.80
C LEU A 282 -15.82 -10.83 10.43
N PHE A 283 -16.76 -10.11 9.81
CA PHE A 283 -17.21 -10.40 8.46
C PHE A 283 -16.06 -10.31 7.44
N ILE A 284 -15.22 -9.29 7.52
CA ILE A 284 -14.05 -9.15 6.63
C ILE A 284 -13.04 -10.29 6.87
N TYR A 285 -12.79 -10.70 8.13
CA TYR A 285 -11.95 -11.87 8.42
C TYR A 285 -12.50 -13.15 7.82
N ILE A 286 -13.83 -13.36 7.86
CA ILE A 286 -14.48 -14.52 7.24
C ILE A 286 -14.20 -14.56 5.74
N ILE A 287 -14.41 -13.43 5.04
CA ILE A 287 -14.13 -13.33 3.60
C ILE A 287 -12.65 -13.56 3.32
N SER A 288 -11.76 -12.94 4.09
CA SER A 288 -10.30 -13.10 3.97
C SER A 288 -9.85 -14.56 4.13
N HIS A 289 -10.37 -15.26 5.14
CA HIS A 289 -10.04 -16.66 5.42
C HIS A 289 -10.47 -17.58 4.28
N TYR A 290 -11.73 -17.53 3.85
CA TYR A 290 -12.22 -18.41 2.78
C TYR A 290 -11.64 -18.06 1.40
N PHE A 291 -11.34 -16.78 1.16
CA PHE A 291 -10.61 -16.35 -0.05
C PHE A 291 -9.20 -16.93 -0.08
N LYS A 292 -8.45 -16.83 1.02
CA LYS A 292 -7.11 -17.41 1.15
C LYS A 292 -7.11 -18.93 0.98
N ARG A 293 -8.17 -19.61 1.44
CA ARG A 293 -8.34 -21.06 1.26
C ARG A 293 -8.86 -21.48 -0.11
N ASN A 294 -9.18 -20.53 -0.99
CA ASN A 294 -9.81 -20.77 -2.28
C ASN A 294 -11.12 -21.58 -2.16
N ASP A 295 -11.88 -21.36 -1.08
CA ASP A 295 -13.17 -22.02 -0.83
C ASP A 295 -14.30 -21.23 -1.52
N LYS A 296 -14.51 -21.56 -2.79
CA LYS A 296 -15.44 -20.87 -3.68
C LYS A 296 -16.90 -21.09 -3.27
N GLU A 297 -17.21 -22.26 -2.68
CA GLU A 297 -18.55 -22.59 -2.21
C GLU A 297 -18.92 -21.75 -0.99
N ALA A 298 -18.01 -21.64 -0.01
CA ALA A 298 -18.22 -20.81 1.16
C ALA A 298 -18.41 -19.33 0.77
N LEU A 299 -17.53 -18.79 -0.08
CA LEU A 299 -17.63 -17.40 -0.54
C LEU A 299 -18.92 -17.13 -1.30
N LYS A 300 -19.31 -18.03 -2.22
CA LYS A 300 -20.56 -17.93 -2.96
C LYS A 300 -21.75 -17.91 -1.99
N TYR A 301 -21.80 -18.84 -1.04
CA TYR A 301 -22.88 -18.89 -0.06
C TYR A 301 -22.93 -17.60 0.76
N ILE A 302 -21.80 -17.15 1.32
CA ILE A 302 -21.75 -16.00 2.23
C ILE A 302 -22.13 -14.70 1.50
N LEU A 303 -21.62 -14.45 0.30
CA LEU A 303 -21.82 -13.18 -0.42
C LEU A 303 -23.17 -13.09 -1.17
N ASN A 304 -23.83 -14.22 -1.43
CA ASN A 304 -25.12 -14.26 -2.13
C ASN A 304 -26.30 -14.60 -1.19
N LYS A 305 -26.03 -14.92 0.08
CA LYS A 305 -27.08 -15.19 1.07
C LYS A 305 -27.86 -13.92 1.42
N THR A 306 -29.17 -14.07 1.57
CA THR A 306 -30.05 -13.08 2.20
C THR A 306 -29.90 -13.13 3.72
N TYR A 307 -29.72 -11.97 4.34
CA TYR A 307 -29.56 -11.79 5.77
C TYR A 307 -30.75 -11.06 6.38
N PHE A 308 -31.09 -11.40 7.62
CA PHE A 308 -32.21 -10.84 8.37
C PHE A 308 -31.74 -10.12 9.65
N ILE A 309 -30.84 -9.14 9.48
CA ILE A 309 -30.24 -8.39 10.61
C ILE A 309 -31.16 -7.25 11.08
N GLY A 310 -32.06 -6.80 10.21
CA GLY A 310 -33.14 -5.85 10.52
C GLY A 310 -32.71 -4.38 10.53
N THR A 311 -33.57 -3.52 9.96
CA THR A 311 -33.63 -2.09 10.26
C THR A 311 -34.90 -1.81 11.07
N LEU A 312 -35.14 -0.55 11.47
CA LEU A 312 -36.30 -0.14 12.28
C LEU A 312 -37.68 -0.52 11.69
N ASP A 313 -37.74 -0.99 10.44
CA ASP A 313 -38.97 -1.32 9.74
C ASP A 313 -39.16 -2.84 9.60
N TYR A 314 -40.04 -3.40 10.43
CA TYR A 314 -40.28 -4.85 10.56
C TYR A 314 -40.73 -5.54 9.24
N ASN A 315 -41.16 -4.78 8.25
CA ASN A 315 -41.68 -5.27 6.96
C ASN A 315 -40.63 -5.29 5.83
N ALA A 316 -39.37 -4.89 6.09
CA ALA A 316 -38.28 -4.82 5.11
C ALA A 316 -36.95 -5.35 5.72
N ASN A 317 -36.99 -6.56 6.28
CA ASN A 317 -35.87 -7.13 7.04
C ASN A 317 -34.90 -7.99 6.22
N ASP A 318 -35.17 -8.25 4.94
CA ASP A 318 -34.24 -8.92 4.04
C ASP A 318 -33.23 -7.93 3.44
N ASP A 319 -31.94 -8.21 3.63
CA ASP A 319 -30.85 -7.44 3.03
C ASP A 319 -29.73 -8.39 2.55
N SER A 320 -28.83 -7.84 1.75
CA SER A 320 -27.55 -8.45 1.37
C SER A 320 -26.56 -8.46 2.54
N TYR A 321 -25.35 -8.97 2.29
CA TYR A 321 -24.25 -8.88 3.26
C TYR A 321 -23.84 -7.44 3.60
N ASN A 322 -24.32 -6.43 2.87
CA ASN A 322 -24.15 -5.02 3.23
C ASN A 322 -24.69 -4.72 4.64
N SER A 323 -25.65 -5.51 5.14
CA SER A 323 -26.16 -5.42 6.50
C SER A 323 -25.12 -5.63 7.61
N PHE A 324 -23.95 -6.20 7.31
CA PHE A 324 -22.81 -6.27 8.25
C PHE A 324 -21.96 -5.00 8.28
N TYR A 325 -22.16 -4.07 7.35
CA TYR A 325 -21.37 -2.84 7.26
C TYR A 325 -21.80 -1.84 8.34
N ILE A 326 -20.81 -1.19 8.95
CA ILE A 326 -21.01 -0.01 9.79
C ILE A 326 -19.82 0.94 9.65
N HIS A 327 -20.11 2.24 9.62
CA HIS A 327 -19.11 3.29 9.74
C HIS A 327 -19.19 3.94 11.13
N ASN A 328 -18.23 3.62 12.00
CA ASN A 328 -18.20 4.10 13.38
C ASN A 328 -17.41 5.41 13.50
N THR A 329 -18.08 6.53 13.24
CA THR A 329 -17.47 7.87 13.32
C THR A 329 -16.97 8.23 14.72
N LYS A 330 -17.57 7.67 15.78
CA LYS A 330 -17.14 7.92 17.16
C LYS A 330 -15.81 7.23 17.46
N LEU A 331 -15.64 5.98 17.03
CA LEU A 331 -14.36 5.28 17.15
C LEU A 331 -13.29 5.92 16.26
N ASP A 332 -13.65 6.37 15.05
CA ASP A 332 -12.73 7.12 14.18
C ASP A 332 -12.16 8.35 14.92
N GLN A 333 -13.03 9.16 15.53
CA GLN A 333 -12.62 10.33 16.30
C GLN A 333 -11.80 9.95 17.55
N ALA A 334 -12.14 8.86 18.23
CA ALA A 334 -11.43 8.40 19.40
C ALA A 334 -9.98 7.98 19.07
N VAL A 335 -9.77 7.26 17.97
CA VAL A 335 -8.44 6.85 17.51
C VAL A 335 -7.62 8.07 17.06
N CYS A 336 -8.20 8.99 16.30
CA CYS A 336 -7.53 10.24 15.92
C CYS A 336 -7.08 11.06 17.16
N LYS A 337 -7.93 11.12 18.21
CA LYS A 337 -7.58 11.77 19.48
C LYS A 337 -6.49 11.03 20.24
N ARG A 338 -6.55 9.70 20.32
CA ARG A 338 -5.53 8.86 20.99
C ARG A 338 -4.15 9.13 20.41
N ASP A 339 -4.06 9.17 19.09
CA ASP A 339 -2.79 9.24 18.36
C ASP A 339 -2.35 10.68 18.04
N ASN A 340 -3.20 11.67 18.33
CA ASN A 340 -3.01 13.06 17.93
C ASN A 340 -2.70 13.22 16.43
N GLN A 341 -3.39 12.43 15.60
CA GLN A 341 -3.22 12.39 14.15
C GLN A 341 -4.58 12.35 13.44
N ASN A 342 -4.70 12.99 12.28
CA ASN A 342 -5.94 13.04 11.50
C ASN A 342 -5.97 11.92 10.46
N TYR A 343 -6.39 10.72 10.86
CA TYR A 343 -6.61 9.62 9.92
C TYR A 343 -7.85 9.84 9.05
N TYR A 344 -7.83 9.31 7.82
CA TYR A 344 -9.03 9.24 6.99
C TYR A 344 -10.11 8.33 7.60
N CYS A 345 -9.71 7.28 8.31
CA CYS A 345 -10.59 6.41 9.09
C CYS A 345 -9.81 5.78 10.25
N GLY A 346 -10.07 6.25 11.48
CA GLY A 346 -9.42 5.75 12.68
C GLY A 346 -9.75 4.28 12.98
N THR A 347 -10.96 3.82 12.67
CA THR A 347 -11.38 2.42 12.79
C THR A 347 -10.50 1.51 11.93
N ALA A 348 -10.27 1.88 10.66
CA ALA A 348 -9.39 1.13 9.77
C ALA A 348 -7.94 1.15 10.26
N THR A 349 -7.45 2.28 10.79
CA THR A 349 -6.12 2.36 11.44
C THR A 349 -6.01 1.36 12.59
N LEU A 350 -7.00 1.35 13.49
CA LEU A 350 -7.02 0.45 14.64
C LEU A 350 -7.10 -1.02 14.23
N TRP A 351 -7.90 -1.36 13.22
CA TRP A 351 -7.94 -2.72 12.65
C TRP A 351 -6.59 -3.15 12.07
N MET A 352 -5.90 -2.27 11.34
CA MET A 352 -4.56 -2.56 10.81
C MET A 352 -3.53 -2.73 11.93
N GLU A 353 -3.66 -2.01 13.02
CA GLU A 353 -2.81 -2.16 14.20
C GLU A 353 -3.03 -3.51 14.89
N LEU A 354 -4.30 -3.91 15.08
CA LEU A 354 -4.72 -5.07 15.86
C LEU A 354 -4.89 -6.36 15.04
N ILE A 355 -4.43 -6.38 13.79
CA ILE A 355 -4.67 -7.48 12.86
C ILE A 355 -4.24 -8.84 13.45
N ASN A 356 -5.11 -9.84 13.37
CA ASN A 356 -4.78 -11.20 13.79
C ASN A 356 -4.04 -11.94 12.66
N VAL A 357 -2.71 -11.85 12.68
CA VAL A 357 -1.82 -12.46 11.68
C VAL A 357 -1.93 -13.98 11.57
N SER A 358 -2.53 -14.66 12.55
CA SER A 358 -2.74 -16.11 12.50
C SER A 358 -3.87 -16.54 11.56
N VAL A 359 -4.74 -15.60 11.18
CA VAL A 359 -5.80 -15.78 10.17
C VAL A 359 -5.35 -15.18 8.84
N CYS A 360 -5.07 -13.87 8.83
CA CYS A 360 -4.66 -13.18 7.62
C CYS A 360 -3.68 -12.04 7.88
N ASN A 361 -2.87 -11.72 6.87
CA ASN A 361 -2.02 -10.52 6.89
C ASN A 361 -2.83 -9.26 6.48
N LYS A 362 -2.23 -8.07 6.64
CA LYS A 362 -2.88 -6.78 6.31
C LYS A 362 -3.34 -6.72 4.86
N SER A 363 -2.52 -7.19 3.92
CA SER A 363 -2.85 -7.18 2.48
C SER A 363 -4.04 -8.09 2.17
N GLU A 364 -4.11 -9.27 2.79
CA GLU A 364 -5.22 -10.21 2.67
C GLU A 364 -6.52 -9.61 3.24
N PHE A 365 -6.46 -8.93 4.38
CA PHE A 365 -7.62 -8.25 4.98
C PHE A 365 -8.13 -7.10 4.11
N VAL A 366 -7.23 -6.24 3.61
CA VAL A 366 -7.58 -5.14 2.69
C VAL A 366 -8.17 -5.67 1.39
N LEU A 367 -7.62 -6.77 0.85
CA LEU A 367 -8.17 -7.42 -0.34
C LEU A 367 -9.59 -7.92 -0.10
N ALA A 368 -9.87 -8.54 1.04
CA ALA A 368 -11.20 -9.04 1.37
C ALA A 368 -12.24 -7.91 1.44
N ASP A 369 -11.89 -6.79 2.05
CA ASP A 369 -12.74 -5.59 2.12
C ASP A 369 -12.99 -4.99 0.72
N LEU A 370 -11.96 -4.89 -0.12
CA LEU A 370 -12.09 -4.49 -1.52
C LEU A 370 -12.90 -5.49 -2.35
N LEU A 371 -12.82 -6.78 -2.04
CA LEU A 371 -13.64 -7.80 -2.70
C LEU A 371 -15.11 -7.59 -2.36
N CYS A 372 -15.45 -7.32 -1.09
CA CYS A 372 -16.81 -6.97 -0.68
C CYS A 372 -17.32 -5.72 -1.43
N TYR A 373 -16.49 -4.68 -1.57
CA TYR A 373 -16.82 -3.49 -2.36
C TYR A 373 -17.21 -3.84 -3.80
N ASN A 374 -16.34 -4.59 -4.48
CA ASN A 374 -16.53 -4.90 -5.89
C ASN A 374 -17.68 -5.88 -6.13
N CYS A 375 -17.82 -6.89 -5.27
CA CYS A 375 -18.96 -7.81 -5.28
C CYS A 375 -20.29 -7.06 -5.13
N SER A 376 -20.34 -5.93 -4.40
CA SER A 376 -21.60 -5.20 -4.19
C SER A 376 -22.16 -4.58 -5.48
N TYR A 377 -21.33 -4.38 -6.51
CA TYR A 377 -21.79 -3.96 -7.85
C TYR A 377 -22.25 -5.11 -8.73
N LEU A 378 -21.58 -6.27 -8.61
CA LEU A 378 -21.72 -7.38 -9.53
C LEU A 378 -22.75 -8.41 -9.07
N ILE A 379 -22.88 -8.63 -7.77
CA ILE A 379 -23.87 -9.58 -7.26
C ILE A 379 -25.25 -8.92 -7.34
N GLU A 380 -26.20 -9.61 -7.97
CA GLU A 380 -27.61 -9.19 -8.07
C GLU A 380 -28.30 -9.38 -6.70
N ASN A 381 -27.96 -8.51 -5.76
CA ASN A 381 -28.53 -8.50 -4.41
C ASN A 381 -29.58 -7.38 -4.25
N TYR A 382 -30.46 -7.56 -3.27
CA TYR A 382 -31.73 -6.84 -3.11
C TYR A 382 -31.62 -5.31 -3.01
N LYS A 383 -32.49 -4.66 -3.80
CA LYS A 383 -33.15 -3.33 -3.75
C LYS A 383 -32.46 -2.06 -3.24
N GLU A 384 -31.31 -2.07 -2.60
CA GLU A 384 -30.63 -0.83 -2.23
C GLU A 384 -29.67 -0.34 -3.31
N SER A 385 -29.75 0.96 -3.60
CA SER A 385 -28.77 1.68 -4.43
C SER A 385 -27.39 1.76 -3.77
N TRP A 386 -27.31 1.47 -2.46
CA TRP A 386 -26.10 1.55 -1.67
C TRP A 386 -25.12 0.41 -2.00
N LYS A 387 -23.82 0.72 -1.88
CA LYS A 387 -22.70 -0.17 -2.19
C LYS A 387 -21.75 -0.20 -1.01
N TRP A 388 -21.20 -1.39 -0.74
CA TRP A 388 -20.24 -1.60 0.35
C TRP A 388 -19.10 -0.59 0.25
N PHE A 389 -18.87 0.22 1.27
CA PHE A 389 -17.71 1.11 1.28
C PHE A 389 -16.54 0.38 1.95
N PRO A 390 -15.44 0.07 1.24
CA PRO A 390 -14.31 -0.59 1.88
C PRO A 390 -13.64 0.39 2.84
N LEU A 391 -13.53 0.10 4.14
CA LEU A 391 -12.90 1.03 5.08
C LEU A 391 -11.36 1.00 5.00
N THR A 392 -10.80 -0.10 4.49
CA THR A 392 -9.37 -0.36 4.54
C THR A 392 -8.63 -0.04 3.23
N TYR A 393 -9.32 0.46 2.20
CA TYR A 393 -8.72 0.65 0.86
C TYR A 393 -7.51 1.59 0.84
N ILE A 394 -7.41 2.54 1.77
CA ILE A 394 -6.24 3.44 1.89
C ILE A 394 -4.95 2.70 2.24
N TYR A 395 -5.06 1.48 2.76
CA TYR A 395 -3.95 0.59 3.07
C TYR A 395 -3.66 -0.38 1.92
N SER A 396 -4.35 -0.26 0.78
CA SER A 396 -3.99 -1.01 -0.42
C SER A 396 -2.69 -0.43 -0.96
N ASP A 397 -1.65 -1.25 -1.02
CA ASP A 397 -0.34 -0.87 -1.54
C ASP A 397 -0.49 -0.27 -2.96
N GLU A 398 0.07 0.92 -3.19
CA GLU A 398 0.09 1.54 -4.52
C GLU A 398 1.13 0.92 -5.46
N SER A 399 1.96 -0.01 -4.95
CA SER A 399 2.95 -0.72 -5.76
C SER A 399 2.32 -1.58 -6.85
N GLN A 400 3.10 -1.87 -7.89
CA GLN A 400 2.69 -2.76 -8.98
C GLN A 400 2.32 -4.20 -8.52
N HIS A 401 2.63 -4.55 -7.28
CA HIS A 401 2.41 -5.87 -6.67
C HIS A 401 1.16 -5.94 -5.77
N ASN A 402 0.27 -4.94 -5.79
CA ASN A 402 -0.99 -4.97 -5.05
C ASN A 402 -1.79 -6.27 -5.29
N SER A 403 -2.12 -6.98 -4.21
CA SER A 403 -2.87 -8.24 -4.23
C SER A 403 -4.21 -8.14 -4.97
N PHE A 404 -4.94 -7.03 -4.80
CA PHE A 404 -6.23 -6.82 -5.46
C PHE A 404 -6.06 -6.55 -6.97
N ARG A 405 -5.04 -5.78 -7.36
CA ARG A 405 -4.66 -5.60 -8.78
C ARG A 405 -4.32 -6.94 -9.43
N ASN A 406 -3.50 -7.75 -8.75
CA ASN A 406 -3.10 -9.07 -9.23
C ASN A 406 -4.31 -10.00 -9.40
N TYR A 407 -5.24 -9.99 -8.44
CA TYR A 407 -6.50 -10.73 -8.56
C TYR A 407 -7.35 -10.25 -9.75
N SER A 408 -7.49 -8.93 -9.92
CA SER A 408 -8.26 -8.34 -11.02
C SER A 408 -7.69 -8.68 -12.40
N LEU A 409 -6.35 -8.59 -12.56
CA LEU A 409 -5.69 -8.93 -13.82
C LEU A 409 -5.79 -10.43 -14.17
N LYS A 410 -5.87 -11.31 -13.16
CA LYS A 410 -6.08 -12.75 -13.38
C LYS A 410 -7.42 -13.05 -14.05
N LEU A 411 -8.42 -12.16 -13.98
CA LEU A 411 -9.70 -12.32 -14.68
C LEU A 411 -9.57 -12.34 -16.22
N LYS A 412 -8.38 -12.00 -16.77
CA LYS A 412 -8.07 -12.27 -18.19
C LYS A 412 -8.01 -13.78 -18.48
N SER A 413 -7.63 -14.60 -17.51
CA SER A 413 -7.65 -16.07 -17.62
C SER A 413 -9.07 -16.59 -17.46
N LYS A 414 -9.49 -17.48 -18.36
CA LYS A 414 -10.81 -18.12 -18.34
C LYS A 414 -11.02 -18.95 -17.08
N GLU A 415 -9.98 -19.59 -16.55
CA GLU A 415 -10.04 -20.35 -15.30
C GLU A 415 -10.40 -19.43 -14.12
N HIS A 416 -9.65 -18.35 -13.94
CA HIS A 416 -9.86 -17.42 -12.84
C HIS A 416 -11.17 -16.64 -12.99
N LEU A 417 -11.58 -16.32 -14.22
CA LEU A 417 -12.87 -15.72 -14.48
C LEU A 417 -14.02 -16.65 -14.05
N ASN A 418 -13.97 -17.94 -14.40
CA ASN A 418 -14.97 -18.93 -13.97
C ASN A 418 -15.07 -19.03 -12.45
N ILE A 419 -13.93 -18.91 -11.74
CA ILE A 419 -13.92 -18.89 -10.27
C ILE A 419 -14.60 -17.65 -9.73
N ALA A 420 -14.23 -16.47 -10.22
CA ALA A 420 -14.78 -15.20 -9.75
C ALA A 420 -16.28 -15.07 -10.03
N MET A 421 -16.73 -15.45 -11.22
CA MET A 421 -18.15 -15.42 -11.57
C MET A 421 -18.95 -16.36 -10.67
N TYR A 422 -18.40 -17.54 -10.37
CA TYR A 422 -19.05 -18.53 -9.53
C TYR A 422 -19.25 -18.00 -8.10
N ILE A 423 -18.21 -17.38 -7.53
CA ILE A 423 -18.28 -16.70 -6.22
C ILE A 423 -19.36 -15.60 -6.24
N MET A 424 -19.49 -14.87 -7.34
CA MET A 424 -20.48 -13.80 -7.49
C MET A 424 -21.88 -14.29 -7.88
N GLY A 425 -22.13 -15.60 -7.86
CA GLY A 425 -23.46 -16.17 -8.11
C GLY A 425 -23.81 -16.43 -9.59
N TYR A 426 -22.84 -16.29 -10.50
CA TYR A 426 -23.05 -16.52 -11.93
C TYR A 426 -22.63 -17.93 -12.35
N ASN A 427 -23.48 -18.57 -13.15
CA ASN A 427 -23.19 -19.88 -13.76
C ASN A 427 -22.83 -19.79 -15.25
N GLU A 428 -22.94 -18.60 -15.86
CA GLU A 428 -22.70 -18.37 -17.29
C GLU A 428 -21.83 -17.14 -17.50
N ILE A 429 -20.72 -17.28 -18.25
CA ILE A 429 -19.81 -16.18 -18.61
C ILE A 429 -20.58 -15.02 -19.25
N MET A 430 -21.51 -15.30 -20.18
CA MET A 430 -22.24 -14.25 -20.90
C MET A 430 -23.07 -13.36 -19.98
N LYS A 431 -23.73 -13.93 -18.97
CA LYS A 431 -24.52 -13.17 -17.98
C LYS A 431 -23.61 -12.28 -17.14
N PHE A 432 -22.50 -12.84 -16.66
CA PHE A 432 -21.49 -12.10 -15.91
C PHE A 432 -20.90 -10.94 -16.72
N THR A 433 -20.42 -11.20 -17.94
CA THR A 433 -19.82 -10.19 -18.81
C THR A 433 -20.82 -9.08 -19.17
N LYS A 434 -22.10 -9.43 -19.39
CA LYS A 434 -23.15 -8.44 -19.61
C LYS A 434 -23.34 -7.54 -18.39
N LYS A 435 -23.39 -8.09 -17.18
CA LYS A 435 -23.48 -7.29 -15.95
C LYS A 435 -22.25 -6.41 -15.76
N TYR A 436 -21.07 -6.98 -15.97
CA TYR A 436 -19.80 -6.27 -15.86
C TYR A 436 -19.73 -5.07 -16.80
N LEU A 437 -20.19 -5.24 -18.05
CA LEU A 437 -20.28 -4.16 -19.04
C LEU A 437 -21.31 -3.09 -18.63
N GLU A 438 -22.47 -3.47 -18.11
CA GLU A 438 -23.48 -2.53 -17.61
C GLU A 438 -22.91 -1.60 -16.54
N ILE A 439 -22.16 -2.15 -15.57
CA ILE A 439 -21.51 -1.36 -14.53
C ILE A 439 -20.36 -0.52 -15.09
N GLU A 440 -19.57 -1.06 -16.02
CA GLU A 440 -18.49 -0.32 -16.69
C GLU A 440 -19.03 0.94 -17.38
N GLU A 441 -20.18 0.84 -18.07
CA GLU A 441 -20.82 1.98 -18.72
C GLU A 441 -21.35 3.01 -17.73
N LYS A 442 -21.97 2.56 -16.62
CA LYS A 442 -22.45 3.45 -15.55
C LYS A 442 -21.31 4.21 -14.88
N LEU A 443 -20.17 3.55 -14.65
CA LEU A 443 -18.96 4.20 -14.12
C LEU A 443 -18.42 5.26 -15.10
N LYS A 444 -18.39 4.97 -16.40
CA LYS A 444 -17.97 5.92 -17.44
C LYS A 444 -18.89 7.14 -17.55
N LYS A 445 -20.20 6.95 -17.35
CA LYS A 445 -21.20 8.03 -17.34
C LYS A 445 -21.16 8.88 -16.06
N GLY A 446 -20.49 8.40 -15.02
CA GLY A 446 -20.45 9.05 -13.70
C GLY A 446 -21.67 8.77 -12.83
N ASP A 447 -22.48 7.77 -13.17
CA ASP A 447 -23.67 7.37 -12.41
C ASP A 447 -23.28 6.83 -11.02
N PHE A 448 -22.08 6.25 -10.91
CA PHE A 448 -21.46 5.89 -9.65
C PHE A 448 -20.33 6.86 -9.32
N LYS A 449 -20.41 7.52 -8.16
CA LYS A 449 -19.29 8.31 -7.63
C LYS A 449 -18.16 7.37 -7.24
N LYS A 450 -16.92 7.72 -7.63
CA LYS A 450 -15.73 7.00 -7.15
C LYS A 450 -15.73 6.98 -5.62
N CYS A 451 -15.64 5.79 -5.06
CA CYS A 451 -15.65 5.58 -3.62
C CYS A 451 -14.36 6.15 -3.00
N ARG A 452 -14.49 7.16 -2.14
CA ARG A 452 -13.36 7.79 -1.45
C ARG A 452 -13.78 8.40 -0.12
N TYR A 453 -12.82 8.60 0.77
CA TYR A 453 -13.00 9.39 1.98
C TYR A 453 -13.12 10.86 1.64
N ASN A 454 -13.86 11.60 2.48
CA ASN A 454 -13.92 13.05 2.38
C ASN A 454 -12.49 13.61 2.53
N SER A 455 -12.11 14.51 1.62
CA SER A 455 -10.77 15.08 1.53
C SER A 455 -9.63 14.12 1.12
N GLY A 456 -9.94 12.86 0.77
CA GLY A 456 -8.98 11.90 0.23
C GLY A 456 -8.74 12.09 -1.27
N PHE A 457 -7.47 12.05 -1.69
CA PHE A 457 -7.10 12.03 -3.12
C PHE A 457 -7.22 10.63 -3.74
N ALA A 458 -6.97 9.58 -2.94
CA ALA A 458 -7.09 8.19 -3.37
C ALA A 458 -8.55 7.72 -3.40
N THR A 459 -8.86 6.84 -4.34
CA THR A 459 -10.17 6.18 -4.46
C THR A 459 -10.01 4.68 -4.21
N ALA A 460 -11.03 4.04 -3.66
CA ALA A 460 -11.10 2.60 -3.55
C ALA A 460 -10.97 1.98 -4.93
N LYS A 461 -10.10 0.98 -5.05
CA LYS A 461 -9.82 0.32 -6.32
C LYS A 461 -10.97 -0.63 -6.67
N ASP A 462 -11.42 -0.53 -7.90
CA ASP A 462 -12.43 -1.44 -8.44
C ASP A 462 -11.83 -2.33 -9.55
N PHE A 463 -12.59 -3.33 -10.02
CA PHE A 463 -12.12 -4.20 -11.11
C PHE A 463 -11.85 -3.40 -12.40
N TRP A 464 -12.66 -2.37 -12.66
CA TRP A 464 -12.62 -1.58 -13.88
C TRP A 464 -11.39 -0.66 -13.98
N ASP A 465 -10.74 -0.36 -12.86
CA ASP A 465 -9.42 0.27 -12.82
C ASP A 465 -8.32 -0.60 -13.49
N PHE A 466 -8.52 -1.93 -13.58
CA PHE A 466 -7.47 -2.88 -14.00
C PHE A 466 -7.83 -3.75 -15.21
N ILE A 467 -9.10 -4.04 -15.43
CA ILE A 467 -9.53 -4.92 -16.52
C ILE A 467 -10.84 -4.44 -17.15
N LYS A 468 -10.85 -4.31 -18.48
CA LYS A 468 -12.05 -3.95 -19.25
C LYS A 468 -12.91 -5.18 -19.50
N SER A 469 -14.21 -4.98 -19.72
CA SER A 469 -15.14 -6.06 -20.11
C SER A 469 -14.65 -6.88 -21.31
N THR A 470 -14.01 -6.23 -22.28
CA THR A 470 -13.46 -6.85 -23.50
C THR A 470 -12.27 -7.77 -23.26
N GLU A 471 -11.62 -7.67 -22.09
CA GLU A 471 -10.42 -8.45 -21.76
C GLU A 471 -10.73 -9.70 -20.91
N LEU A 472 -11.95 -9.83 -20.39
CA LEU A 472 -12.37 -10.95 -19.53
C LEU A 472 -12.28 -12.28 -20.27
N GLY A 473 -11.55 -13.25 -19.69
CA GLY A 473 -11.47 -14.62 -20.20
C GLY A 473 -10.82 -14.75 -21.59
N THR A 474 -10.04 -13.76 -22.02
CA THR A 474 -9.33 -13.74 -23.32
C THR A 474 -8.08 -14.62 -23.35
N ARG A 475 -7.61 -15.08 -22.20
CA ARG A 475 -6.44 -15.95 -22.01
C ARG A 475 -6.91 -17.29 -21.44
N ASN A 476 -6.25 -18.39 -21.81
CA ASN A 476 -6.45 -19.69 -21.14
C ASN A 476 -5.36 -19.86 -20.10
#